data_AF-A0A261D8Y4-F1
#
_entry.id   AF-A0A261D8Y4-F1
#
_cell.length_a   1.000
_cell.length_b   1.000
_cell.length_c   1.000
_cell.angle_alpha   90.00
_cell.angle_beta   90.00
_cell.angle_gamma   90.00
#
_symmetry.space_group_name_H-M   'P 1'
#
loop_
_entity.id
_entity.type
_entity.pdbx_description
1 polymer ?
#
loop_
_entity_poly.entity_id
_entity_poly.type
_entity_poly.pdbx_seq_one_letter_code
_entity_poly.pdbx_strand_id
1 'polypeptide(L)'
;MKVKDESDHWYIIEMQKRNETDYLKRLQYYSAHSYVQQLTEGVTHNDLLPIVVISLMKSKIFAEEVSYISFHKTIETTTKKQQHIFDISYVFIELKKFKDIKQPLLSIADEWLHLFKYATKENTPPCRN
;
A
#
# COMPACT_ATOMS: atom_id res chain seq x y z
N MET A 1 -5.78 -1.99 -10.18
CA MET A 1 -6.07 -3.43 -10.39
C MET A 1 -7.16 -3.88 -9.42
N LYS A 2 -8.24 -4.52 -9.88
CA LYS A 2 -9.27 -5.10 -9.00
C LYS A 2 -8.83 -6.49 -8.53
N VAL A 3 -8.80 -6.72 -7.23
CA VAL A 3 -8.37 -7.98 -6.61
C VAL A 3 -9.40 -8.45 -5.59
N LYS A 4 -9.40 -9.75 -5.30
CA LYS A 4 -10.22 -10.35 -4.25
C LYS A 4 -9.28 -10.90 -3.17
N ASP A 5 -9.58 -10.64 -1.90
CA ASP A 5 -8.86 -11.29 -0.80
C ASP A 5 -9.37 -12.72 -0.55
N GLU A 6 -8.77 -13.40 0.43
CA GLU A 6 -9.15 -14.76 0.85
C GLU A 6 -10.54 -14.84 1.52
N SER A 7 -11.09 -13.70 1.93
CA SER A 7 -12.42 -13.57 2.54
C SER A 7 -13.47 -13.09 1.53
N ASP A 8 -13.17 -13.17 0.24
CA ASP A 8 -14.03 -12.75 -0.86
C ASP A 8 -14.35 -11.24 -0.94
N HIS A 9 -13.61 -10.40 -0.22
CA HIS A 9 -13.73 -8.94 -0.34
C HIS A 9 -12.95 -8.42 -1.55
N TRP A 10 -13.61 -7.57 -2.32
CA TRP A 10 -13.00 -6.93 -3.47
C TRP A 10 -12.31 -5.63 -3.08
N TYR A 11 -11.10 -5.44 -3.60
CA TYR A 11 -10.32 -4.21 -3.45
C TYR A 11 -9.83 -3.70 -4.79
N ILE A 12 -9.64 -2.39 -4.88
CA ILE A 12 -8.84 -1.79 -5.94
C ILE A 12 -7.45 -1.50 -5.39
N ILE A 13 -6.43 -2.14 -5.98
CA ILE A 13 -5.01 -1.89 -5.69
C ILE A 13 -4.42 -0.94 -6.72
N GLU A 14 -3.83 0.15 -6.25
CA GLU A 14 -3.06 1.10 -7.05
C GLU A 14 -1.60 1.13 -6.59
N MET A 15 -0.65 0.95 -7.53
CA MET A 15 0.79 0.98 -7.26
C MET A 15 1.45 2.24 -7.78
N GLN A 16 2.19 2.93 -6.92
CA GLN A 16 2.85 4.20 -7.25
C GLN A 16 4.33 4.19 -6.83
N LYS A 17 5.19 4.79 -7.66
CA LYS A 17 6.65 4.90 -7.44
C LYS A 17 7.13 6.32 -7.70
N ARG A 18 7.23 7.17 -6.67
CA ARG A 18 7.78 8.55 -6.80
C ARG A 18 8.39 9.05 -5.48
N ASN A 19 9.34 9.99 -5.59
CA ASN A 19 10.00 10.67 -4.48
C ASN A 19 9.84 12.20 -4.66
N GLU A 20 8.62 12.72 -4.54
CA GLU A 20 8.30 14.15 -4.78
C GLU A 20 7.62 14.77 -3.54
N THR A 21 7.78 16.07 -3.33
CA THR A 21 7.26 16.81 -2.15
C THR A 21 5.73 16.85 -2.07
N ASP A 22 5.05 16.74 -3.21
CA ASP A 22 3.58 16.73 -3.31
C ASP A 22 2.99 15.31 -3.37
N TYR A 23 3.83 14.28 -3.26
CA TYR A 23 3.45 12.89 -3.51
C TYR A 23 2.25 12.44 -2.67
N LEU A 24 2.24 12.76 -1.37
CA LEU A 24 1.14 12.38 -0.48
C LEU A 24 -0.19 13.02 -0.87
N LYS A 25 -0.17 14.25 -1.39
CA LYS A 25 -1.39 14.93 -1.89
C LYS A 25 -1.89 14.27 -3.16
N ARG A 26 -0.98 13.94 -4.08
CA ARG A 26 -1.32 13.23 -5.32
C ARG A 26 -1.85 11.83 -5.06
N LEU A 27 -1.28 11.13 -4.09
CA LEU A 27 -1.76 9.81 -3.67
C LEU A 27 -3.23 9.90 -3.19
N GLN A 28 -3.55 10.89 -2.36
CA GLN A 28 -4.93 11.14 -1.93
C GLN A 28 -5.84 11.52 -3.10
N TYR A 29 -5.38 12.41 -3.99
CA TYR A 29 -6.13 12.81 -5.18
C TYR A 29 -6.48 11.61 -6.06
N TYR A 30 -5.51 10.74 -6.37
CA TYR A 30 -5.76 9.55 -7.18
C TYR A 30 -6.63 8.54 -6.46
N SER A 31 -6.47 8.37 -5.15
CA SER A 31 -7.32 7.46 -4.36
C SER A 31 -8.78 7.89 -4.40
N ALA A 32 -9.04 9.18 -4.18
CA ALA A 32 -10.38 9.74 -4.26
C ALA A 32 -10.93 9.66 -5.69
N HIS A 33 -10.11 9.95 -6.70
CA HIS A 33 -10.50 9.86 -8.09
C HIS A 33 -10.90 8.43 -8.48
N SER A 34 -10.09 7.42 -8.11
CA SER A 34 -10.40 6.02 -8.34
C SER A 34 -11.68 5.58 -7.61
N TYR A 35 -11.96 6.13 -6.43
CA TYR A 35 -13.20 5.84 -5.69
C TYR A 35 -14.43 6.41 -6.40
N VAL A 36 -14.36 7.68 -6.81
CA VAL A 36 -15.44 8.35 -7.57
C VAL A 36 -15.70 7.68 -8.91
N GLN A 37 -14.65 7.22 -9.61
CA GLN A 37 -14.79 6.55 -10.91
C GLN A 37 -15.58 5.24 -10.87
N GLN A 38 -15.76 4.64 -9.70
CA GLN A 38 -16.61 3.44 -9.56
C GLN A 38 -18.09 3.75 -9.73
N LEU A 39 -18.52 4.99 -9.40
CA LEU A 39 -19.91 5.39 -9.47
C LEU A 39 -20.30 5.70 -10.93
N THR A 40 -20.84 4.67 -11.59
CA THR A 40 -21.32 4.73 -12.98
C THR A 40 -22.84 4.56 -13.03
N GLU A 41 -23.45 4.70 -14.21
CA GLU A 41 -24.89 4.58 -14.35
C GLU A 41 -25.39 3.21 -13.84
N GLY A 42 -26.35 3.23 -12.92
CA GLY A 42 -26.89 2.03 -12.27
C GLY A 42 -26.12 1.53 -11.04
N VAL A 43 -24.98 2.12 -10.69
CA VAL A 43 -24.22 1.81 -9.45
C VAL A 43 -24.68 2.72 -8.31
N THR A 44 -24.85 2.16 -7.11
CA THR A 44 -25.16 2.93 -5.90
C THR A 44 -23.95 3.06 -4.98
N HIS A 45 -24.03 3.96 -3.99
CA HIS A 45 -22.95 4.13 -3.02
C HIS A 45 -22.65 2.86 -2.20
N ASN A 46 -23.65 1.98 -2.01
CA ASN A 46 -23.46 0.71 -1.30
C ASN A 46 -22.68 -0.32 -2.13
N ASP A 47 -22.55 -0.11 -3.43
CA ASP A 47 -21.84 -1.01 -4.35
C ASP A 47 -20.36 -0.62 -4.52
N LEU A 48 -19.95 0.52 -3.95
CA LEU A 48 -18.58 1.01 -4.06
C LEU A 48 -17.62 0.09 -3.30
N LEU A 49 -16.54 -0.29 -3.99
CA LEU A 49 -15.52 -1.15 -3.42
C LEU A 49 -14.46 -0.33 -2.69
N PRO A 50 -13.94 -0.84 -1.56
CA PRO A 50 -12.82 -0.23 -0.89
C PRO A 50 -11.57 -0.22 -1.77
N ILE A 51 -10.76 0.83 -1.61
CA ILE A 51 -9.50 1.05 -2.31
C ILE A 51 -8.35 0.93 -1.31
N VAL A 52 -7.37 0.10 -1.67
CA VAL A 52 -6.11 -0.05 -0.94
C VAL A 52 -4.98 0.43 -1.84
N VAL A 53 -4.42 1.58 -1.54
CA VAL A 53 -3.32 2.12 -2.34
C VAL A 53 -1.99 1.65 -1.77
N ILE A 54 -1.19 0.95 -2.58
CA ILE A 54 0.12 0.43 -2.19
C ILE A 54 1.22 1.28 -2.81
N SER A 55 1.87 2.09 -2.00
CA SER A 55 2.93 3.00 -2.40
C SER A 55 4.32 2.39 -2.18
N LEU A 56 5.06 2.12 -3.25
CA LEU A 56 6.43 1.60 -3.18
C LEU A 56 7.45 2.73 -3.36
N MET A 57 8.23 3.00 -2.32
CA MET A 57 9.10 4.17 -2.23
C MET A 57 10.56 3.78 -2.07
N LYS A 58 11.43 4.44 -2.84
CA LYS A 58 12.88 4.30 -2.68
C LYS A 58 13.43 5.22 -1.59
N SER A 59 12.72 6.30 -1.25
CA SER A 59 13.11 7.24 -0.20
C SER A 59 12.39 6.96 1.11
N LYS A 60 12.93 7.55 2.20
CA LYS A 60 12.24 7.69 3.47
C LYS A 60 11.40 8.97 3.44
N ILE A 61 10.12 8.87 3.78
CA ILE A 61 9.17 9.97 3.92
C ILE A 61 8.57 10.07 5.32
N PHE A 62 8.43 8.94 6.02
CA PHE A 62 7.94 8.91 7.40
C PHE A 62 9.09 8.85 8.40
N ALA A 63 8.81 9.21 9.65
CA ALA A 63 9.77 9.16 10.74
C ALA A 63 10.32 7.72 10.98
N GLU A 64 11.43 7.57 11.70
CA GLU A 64 12.17 6.29 11.78
C GLU A 64 11.39 5.20 12.52
N GLU A 65 10.56 5.58 13.48
CA GLU A 65 9.67 4.72 14.25
C GLU A 65 8.56 4.09 13.41
N VAL A 66 8.25 4.66 12.24
CA VAL A 66 7.29 4.08 11.30
C VAL A 66 7.99 2.96 10.54
N SER A 67 7.45 1.75 10.66
CA SER A 67 7.96 0.54 9.99
C SER A 67 8.09 0.70 8.48
N TYR A 68 9.01 -0.07 7.88
CA TYR A 68 9.26 -0.07 6.43
C TYR A 68 8.03 -0.50 5.61
N ILE A 69 7.18 -1.37 6.17
CA ILE A 69 5.78 -1.53 5.73
C ILE A 69 4.91 -0.85 6.78
N SER A 70 4.14 0.15 6.37
CA SER A 70 3.22 0.86 7.25
C SER A 70 1.83 0.96 6.65
N PHE A 71 0.82 0.81 7.52
CA PHE A 71 -0.60 0.81 7.17
C PHE A 71 -1.24 2.08 7.71
N HIS A 72 -1.92 2.83 6.84
CA HIS A 72 -2.49 4.13 7.15
C HIS A 72 -3.96 4.13 6.77
N LYS A 73 -4.78 4.52 7.74
CA LYS A 73 -6.24 4.53 7.66
C LYS A 73 -6.79 5.79 8.31
N THR A 74 -8.04 6.11 8.01
CA THR A 74 -8.79 7.16 8.74
C THR A 74 -9.11 6.67 10.15
N ILE A 75 -8.82 7.48 11.17
CA ILE A 75 -9.03 7.15 12.59
C ILE A 75 -9.81 8.29 13.25
N GLU A 76 -10.75 7.96 14.13
CA GLU A 76 -11.46 8.94 14.95
C GLU A 76 -10.49 9.64 15.92
N THR A 77 -10.50 10.97 15.95
CA THR A 77 -9.42 11.76 16.56
C THR A 77 -9.49 11.87 18.09
N THR A 78 -10.67 11.70 18.68
CA THR A 78 -10.91 11.83 20.13
C THR A 78 -10.36 10.63 20.88
N THR A 79 -10.71 9.42 20.42
CA THR A 79 -10.34 8.17 21.08
C THR A 79 -9.07 7.56 20.49
N LYS A 80 -8.80 7.79 19.20
CA LYS A 80 -7.71 7.16 18.43
C LYS A 80 -7.74 5.62 18.45
N LYS A 81 -8.87 5.00 18.81
CA LYS A 81 -9.01 3.55 18.98
C LYS A 81 -9.68 2.87 17.80
N GLN A 82 -10.62 3.55 17.15
CA GLN A 82 -11.49 2.95 16.15
C GLN A 82 -11.45 3.71 14.84
N GLN A 83 -11.67 2.94 13.78
CA GLN A 83 -11.94 3.42 12.44
C GLN A 83 -13.45 3.27 12.21
N HIS A 84 -14.07 4.28 11.62
CA HIS A 84 -15.48 4.25 11.23
C HIS A 84 -15.67 4.43 9.71
N ILE A 85 -14.62 4.80 8.98
CA ILE A 85 -14.62 5.06 7.54
C ILE A 85 -13.54 4.17 6.92
N PHE A 86 -13.92 3.23 6.06
CA PHE A 86 -13.08 2.10 5.65
C PHE A 86 -12.61 2.11 4.20
N ASP A 87 -13.30 2.85 3.34
CA ASP A 87 -13.23 2.66 1.90
C ASP A 87 -11.94 3.12 1.24
N ILE A 88 -11.11 3.89 1.93
CA ILE A 88 -9.79 4.28 1.42
C ILE A 88 -8.75 4.04 2.50
N SER A 89 -7.75 3.23 2.17
CA SER A 89 -6.59 2.96 3.02
C SER A 89 -5.31 2.94 2.19
N TYR A 90 -4.19 3.13 2.87
CA TYR A 90 -2.88 3.25 2.24
C TYR A 90 -1.89 2.30 2.90
N VAL A 91 -1.09 1.63 2.08
CA VAL A 91 0.07 0.85 2.49
C VAL A 91 1.30 1.51 1.91
N PHE A 92 2.26 1.86 2.74
CA PHE A 92 3.53 2.41 2.29
C PHE A 92 4.66 1.43 2.53
N ILE A 93 5.47 1.24 1.51
CA ILE A 93 6.64 0.37 1.51
C ILE A 93 7.88 1.24 1.25
N GLU A 94 8.63 1.56 2.30
CA GLU A 94 9.83 2.39 2.25
C GLU A 94 11.10 1.51 2.18
N LEU A 95 11.54 1.21 0.95
CA LEU A 95 12.67 0.30 0.68
C LEU A 95 13.99 0.72 1.35
N LYS A 96 14.18 2.01 1.63
CA LYS A 96 15.35 2.51 2.36
C LYS A 96 15.42 2.04 3.82
N LYS A 97 14.25 1.79 4.44
CA LYS A 97 14.14 1.29 5.82
C LYS A 97 14.27 -0.24 5.88
N PHE A 98 14.03 -0.93 4.76
CA PHE A 98 14.20 -2.37 4.66
C PHE A 98 15.69 -2.73 4.79
N LYS A 99 16.07 -3.28 5.94
CA LYS A 99 17.40 -3.85 6.18
C LYS A 99 17.39 -5.28 5.68
N ASP A 100 18.49 -5.71 5.07
CA ASP A 100 18.57 -7.05 4.51
C ASP A 100 18.36 -8.09 5.61
N ILE A 101 17.39 -8.96 5.39
CA ILE A 101 17.09 -10.05 6.30
C ILE A 101 18.15 -11.12 6.06
N LYS A 102 19.18 -11.16 6.92
CA LYS A 102 20.15 -12.26 7.00
C LYS A 102 19.60 -13.48 7.75
N GLN A 103 18.28 -13.69 7.72
CA GLN A 103 17.65 -14.81 8.42
C GLN A 103 17.26 -15.92 7.43
N PRO A 104 17.32 -17.20 7.84
CA PRO A 104 17.02 -18.33 6.97
C PRO A 104 15.54 -18.47 6.55
N LEU A 105 14.65 -17.56 6.99
CA LEU A 105 13.22 -17.61 6.74
C LEU A 105 12.72 -16.23 6.27
N LEU A 106 12.83 -15.95 4.98
CA LEU A 106 12.17 -14.79 4.36
C LEU A 106 10.67 -15.07 4.22
N SER A 107 9.80 -14.12 4.59
CA SER A 107 8.39 -14.18 4.15
C SER A 107 8.30 -13.96 2.64
N ILE A 108 7.18 -14.34 2.00
CA ILE A 108 6.98 -14.08 0.56
C ILE A 108 7.09 -12.57 0.30
N ALA A 109 6.55 -11.76 1.21
CA ALA A 109 6.69 -10.31 1.13
C ALA A 109 8.16 -9.88 1.19
N ASP A 110 8.97 -10.46 2.08
CA ASP A 110 10.40 -10.13 2.18
C ASP A 110 11.19 -10.49 0.92
N GLU A 111 10.87 -11.59 0.24
CA GLU A 111 11.48 -11.96 -1.05
C GLU A 111 11.18 -10.94 -2.13
N TRP A 112 9.91 -10.52 -2.25
CA TRP A 112 9.53 -9.47 -3.19
C TRP A 112 10.17 -8.12 -2.84
N LEU A 113 10.28 -7.78 -1.55
CA LEU A 113 10.95 -6.56 -1.12
C LEU A 113 12.44 -6.58 -1.40
N HIS A 114 13.09 -7.74 -1.23
CA HIS A 114 14.49 -7.94 -1.63
C HIS A 114 14.65 -7.65 -3.12
N LEU A 115 13.82 -8.29 -3.96
CA LEU A 115 13.83 -8.05 -5.40
C LEU A 115 13.61 -6.56 -5.70
N PHE A 116 12.61 -5.90 -5.10
CA PHE A 116 12.33 -4.49 -5.37
C PHE A 116 13.47 -3.56 -4.95
N LYS A 117 14.19 -3.89 -3.88
CA LYS A 117 15.38 -3.15 -3.44
C LYS A 117 16.57 -3.37 -4.38
N TYR A 118 16.75 -4.58 -4.89
CA TYR A 118 17.89 -5.00 -5.71
C TYR A 118 17.58 -5.18 -7.21
N ALA A 119 16.44 -4.67 -7.68
CA ALA A 119 15.95 -4.86 -9.07
C ALA A 119 16.89 -4.37 -10.18
N THR A 120 17.95 -3.64 -9.85
CA THR A 120 19.01 -3.26 -10.81
C THR A 120 20.09 -4.33 -10.98
N LYS A 121 20.12 -5.33 -10.10
CA LYS A 121 21.11 -6.41 -10.03
C LYS A 121 20.48 -7.80 -10.12
N GLU A 122 19.24 -7.92 -9.64
CA GLU A 122 18.50 -9.18 -9.55
C GLU A 122 17.20 -9.09 -10.35
N ASN A 123 16.85 -10.19 -11.04
CA ASN A 123 15.63 -10.27 -11.86
C ASN A 123 14.59 -11.24 -11.28
N THR A 124 14.92 -11.96 -10.22
CA THR A 124 14.06 -12.95 -9.58
C THR A 124 14.14 -12.81 -8.06
N PRO A 125 13.03 -13.02 -7.32
CA PRO A 125 13.08 -13.06 -5.87
C PRO A 125 14.01 -14.20 -5.39
N PRO A 126 14.68 -14.06 -4.25
CA PRO A 126 15.47 -15.15 -3.68
C PRO A 126 14.55 -16.36 -3.41
N CYS A 127 14.86 -17.51 -4.01
CA CYS A 127 14.07 -18.72 -3.81
C CYS A 127 14.19 -19.24 -2.37
N ARG A 128 13.07 -19.66 -1.78
CA ARG A 128 13.10 -20.55 -0.61
C ARG A 128 13.65 -21.90 -1.03
N ASN A 129 14.62 -22.41 -0.28
CA ASN A 129 15.01 -23.82 -0.35
C ASN A 129 13.93 -24.71 0.26
#